data_AF-A2E951-F1
#
_entry.id   AF-A2E951-F1
#
_cell.length_a   1.000
_cell.length_b   1.000
_cell.length_c   1.000
_cell.angle_alpha   90.00
_cell.angle_beta   90.00
_cell.angle_gamma   90.00
#
_symmetry.space_group_name_H-M   'P 1'
#
loop_
_entity.id
_entity.type
_entity.pdbx_description
1 polymer ?
#
loop_
_entity_poly.entity_id
_entity_poly.type
_entity_poly.pdbx_seq_one_letter_code
_entity_poly.pdbx_strand_id
1 'polypeptide(L)'
;MTTSGQQPIIKSINFSELKPLEVFKYPYQASSILWGVNSSNFSDSISQIADLIKTEKTPIKMALYLIDIFSNMRVKNIAIYAQIYKKLITDFSISVTPSNQRLETLISTDFKFDGSEPQPKKIEEILDVYSKENPLYYITWDKVDELKSKFPNIDVIKNMMKI
;
A
#
# COMPACT_ATOMS: atom_id res chain seq x y z
N MET A 1 -59.76 -12.22 -5.82
CA MET A 1 -58.98 -11.93 -4.60
C MET A 1 -57.51 -12.12 -4.95
N THR A 2 -56.80 -11.05 -5.28
CA THR A 2 -55.35 -11.08 -5.58
C THR A 2 -54.63 -10.44 -4.41
N THR A 3 -54.03 -11.27 -3.55
CA THR A 3 -53.17 -10.83 -2.46
C THR A 3 -51.84 -10.34 -3.04
N SER A 4 -51.66 -9.02 -3.01
CA SER A 4 -50.38 -8.35 -3.25
C SER A 4 -49.42 -8.73 -2.12
N GLY A 5 -48.47 -9.63 -2.42
CA GLY A 5 -47.35 -9.91 -1.53
C GLY A 5 -46.44 -8.68 -1.46
N GLN A 6 -46.42 -8.00 -0.32
CA GLN A 6 -45.40 -7.00 -0.02
C GLN A 6 -44.05 -7.71 0.11
N GLN A 7 -43.10 -7.38 -0.76
CA GLN A 7 -41.71 -7.79 -0.58
C GLN A 7 -41.15 -7.16 0.70
N PRO A 8 -40.34 -7.89 1.49
CA PRO A 8 -39.74 -7.34 2.69
C PRO A 8 -38.81 -6.18 2.31
N ILE A 9 -39.00 -5.03 2.95
CA ILE A 9 -38.12 -3.87 2.84
C ILE A 9 -36.76 -4.26 3.41
N ILE A 10 -35.79 -4.58 2.53
CA ILE A 10 -34.39 -4.67 2.93
C ILE A 10 -33.96 -3.23 3.25
N LYS A 11 -33.99 -2.87 4.54
CA LYS A 11 -33.34 -1.64 5.00
C LYS A 11 -31.87 -1.74 4.61
N SER A 12 -31.42 -0.93 3.66
CA SER A 12 -30.01 -0.82 3.33
C SER A 12 -29.24 -0.45 4.60
N ILE A 13 -28.44 -1.38 5.11
CA ILE A 13 -27.62 -1.14 6.29
C ILE A 13 -26.52 -0.16 5.89
N ASN A 14 -26.49 1.00 6.53
CA ASN A 14 -25.42 1.98 6.34
C ASN A 14 -24.20 1.56 7.18
N PHE A 15 -23.22 0.93 6.53
CA PHE A 15 -21.98 0.49 7.20
C PHE A 15 -21.04 1.66 7.57
N SER A 16 -21.29 2.87 7.06
CA SER A 16 -20.44 4.04 7.32
C SER A 16 -20.48 4.53 8.77
N GLU A 17 -21.52 4.17 9.53
CA GLU A 17 -21.68 4.56 10.93
C GLU A 17 -21.16 3.51 11.92
N LEU A 18 -20.70 2.35 11.43
CA LEU A 18 -20.19 1.30 12.28
C LEU A 18 -18.85 1.69 12.90
N LYS A 19 -18.81 1.64 14.24
CA LYS A 19 -17.58 1.83 14.99
C LYS A 19 -16.94 0.47 15.29
N PRO A 20 -15.61 0.35 15.23
CA PRO A 20 -14.93 -0.84 15.72
C PRO A 20 -15.26 -1.09 17.19
N LEU A 21 -15.26 -2.36 17.60
CA LEU A 21 -15.20 -2.70 19.02
C LEU A 21 -13.94 -2.07 19.64
N GLU A 22 -13.98 -1.71 20.92
CA GLU A 22 -12.86 -1.03 21.60
C GLU A 22 -11.53 -1.78 21.44
N VAL A 23 -11.55 -3.11 21.49
CA VAL A 23 -10.35 -3.96 21.27
C VAL A 23 -9.73 -3.81 19.88
N PHE A 24 -10.50 -3.38 18.89
CA PHE A 24 -10.06 -3.16 17.51
C PHE A 24 -9.90 -1.69 17.16
N LYS A 25 -10.16 -0.77 18.09
CA LYS A 25 -10.08 0.68 17.84
C LYS A 25 -8.73 1.10 17.25
N TYR A 26 -7.63 0.70 17.90
CA TYR A 26 -6.29 1.09 17.47
C TYR A 26 -5.75 0.26 16.28
N PRO A 27 -5.96 -1.09 16.23
CA PRO A 27 -5.69 -1.84 15.00
C PRO A 27 -6.43 -1.28 13.78
N TYR A 28 -7.70 -0.89 13.93
CA TYR A 28 -8.47 -0.24 12.87
C TYR A 28 -7.88 1.12 12.48
N GLN A 29 -7.48 1.93 13.45
CA GLN A 29 -6.84 3.22 13.18
C GLN A 29 -5.52 3.05 12.40
N ALA A 30 -4.63 2.15 12.85
CA ALA A 30 -3.39 1.85 12.16
C ALA A 30 -3.65 1.31 10.74
N SER A 31 -4.61 0.41 10.61
CA SER A 31 -5.08 -0.14 9.33
C SER A 31 -5.57 0.96 8.39
N SER A 32 -6.38 1.90 8.87
CA SER A 32 -6.91 3.02 8.10
C SER A 32 -5.80 3.95 7.60
N ILE A 33 -4.84 4.29 8.46
CA ILE A 33 -3.67 5.11 8.10
C ILE A 33 -2.84 4.43 7.01
N LEU A 34 -2.54 3.14 7.19
CA LEU A 34 -1.75 2.36 6.22
C LEU A 34 -2.51 2.17 4.90
N TRP A 35 -3.81 1.91 4.95
CA TRP A 35 -4.65 1.81 3.76
C TRP A 35 -4.67 3.11 2.96
N GLY A 36 -4.66 4.26 3.62
CA GLY A 36 -4.66 5.58 2.99
C GLY A 36 -3.29 6.06 2.48
N VAL A 37 -2.21 5.32 2.72
CA VAL A 37 -0.86 5.82 2.45
C VAL A 37 -0.55 5.93 0.96
N ASN A 38 0.15 7.01 0.59
CA ASN A 38 0.65 7.35 -0.73
C ASN A 38 1.83 8.36 -0.61
N SER A 39 2.42 8.78 -1.73
CA SER A 39 3.53 9.75 -1.75
C SER A 39 3.24 11.05 -1.01
N SER A 40 2.01 11.56 -1.09
CA SER A 40 1.66 12.89 -0.57
C SER A 40 1.51 12.92 0.96
N ASN A 41 1.14 11.79 1.58
CA ASN A 41 0.91 11.71 3.02
C ASN A 41 1.88 10.77 3.74
N PHE A 42 2.91 10.27 3.04
CA PHE A 42 3.87 9.30 3.54
C PHE A 42 4.47 9.67 4.91
N SER A 43 4.99 10.89 5.05
CA SER A 43 5.63 11.36 6.29
C SER A 43 4.64 11.43 7.46
N ASP A 44 3.42 11.89 7.18
CA ASP A 44 2.37 12.02 8.18
C ASP A 44 1.87 10.65 8.62
N SER A 45 1.68 9.71 7.69
CA SER A 45 1.30 8.34 7.97
C SER A 45 2.34 7.63 8.85
N ILE A 46 3.63 7.79 8.55
CA ILE A 46 4.69 7.22 9.39
C ILE A 46 4.65 7.80 10.80
N SER A 47 4.55 9.13 10.93
CA SER A 47 4.52 9.81 12.22
C SER A 47 3.34 9.32 13.06
N GLN A 48 2.14 9.24 12.47
CA GLN A 48 0.95 8.75 13.15
C GLN A 48 1.08 7.28 13.59
N ILE A 49 1.63 6.40 12.75
CA ILE A 49 1.88 5.00 13.13
C ILE A 49 2.91 4.91 14.25
N ALA A 50 4.01 5.66 14.15
CA ALA A 50 5.04 5.70 15.18
C ALA A 50 4.48 6.20 16.52
N ASP A 51 3.58 7.19 16.51
CA ASP A 51 2.92 7.68 17.72
C ASP A 51 1.98 6.64 18.33
N LEU A 52 1.22 5.90 17.52
CA LEU A 52 0.40 4.78 18.02
C LEU A 52 1.25 3.71 18.69
N ILE A 53 2.45 3.45 18.18
CA ILE A 53 3.39 2.48 18.76
C ILE A 53 4.01 3.04 20.05
N LYS A 54 4.53 4.27 20.04
CA LYS A 54 5.17 4.93 21.19
C LYS A 54 4.22 5.12 22.37
N THR A 55 2.94 5.37 22.09
CA THR A 55 1.89 5.50 23.12
C THR A 55 1.28 4.16 23.52
N GLU A 56 1.89 3.04 23.11
CA GLU A 56 1.47 1.66 23.42
C GLU A 56 0.03 1.31 22.99
N LYS A 57 -0.57 2.16 22.14
CA LYS A 57 -1.91 1.94 21.58
C LYS A 57 -1.92 0.81 20.56
N THR A 58 -0.78 0.54 19.92
CA THR A 58 -0.64 -0.57 18.96
C THR A 58 0.73 -1.22 19.12
N PRO A 59 0.80 -2.55 19.35
CA PRO A 59 2.08 -3.25 19.34
C PRO A 59 2.74 -3.10 17.97
N ILE A 60 4.04 -2.80 17.94
CA ILE A 60 4.81 -2.69 16.69
C ILE A 60 4.69 -3.93 15.79
N LYS A 61 4.66 -5.14 16.37
CA LYS A 61 4.44 -6.37 15.60
C LYS A 61 3.13 -6.36 14.81
N MET A 62 2.08 -5.73 15.37
CA MET A 62 0.81 -5.55 14.67
C MET A 62 0.94 -4.57 13.50
N ALA A 63 1.63 -3.45 13.70
CA ALA A 63 1.87 -2.49 12.61
C ALA A 63 2.68 -3.12 11.47
N LEU A 64 3.77 -3.84 11.78
CA LEU A 64 4.58 -4.56 10.79
C LEU A 64 3.78 -5.65 10.07
N TYR A 65 2.92 -6.38 10.78
CA TYR A 65 2.01 -7.36 10.20
C TYR A 65 1.01 -6.71 9.23
N LEU A 66 0.39 -5.58 9.60
CA LEU A 66 -0.51 -4.85 8.71
C LEU A 66 0.20 -4.34 7.46
N ILE A 67 1.44 -3.84 7.58
CA ILE A 67 2.26 -3.43 6.43
C ILE A 67 2.50 -4.62 5.50
N ASP A 68 2.84 -5.79 6.04
CA ASP A 68 3.04 -7.02 5.27
C ASP A 68 1.77 -7.43 4.50
N ILE A 69 0.61 -7.41 5.17
CA ILE A 69 -0.69 -7.68 4.52
C ILE A 69 -0.99 -6.66 3.42
N PHE A 70 -0.85 -5.36 3.69
CA PHE A 70 -1.14 -4.34 2.68
C PHE A 70 -0.15 -4.31 1.53
N SER A 71 1.10 -4.71 1.76
CA SER A 71 2.08 -4.85 0.69
C SER A 71 1.69 -5.92 -0.33
N ASN A 72 0.98 -6.97 0.11
CA ASN A 72 0.40 -7.97 -0.79
C ASN A 72 -0.86 -7.44 -1.49
N MET A 73 -1.74 -6.74 -0.78
CA MET A 73 -3.01 -6.25 -1.33
C MET A 73 -2.84 -5.06 -2.29
N ARG A 74 -1.89 -4.17 -2.00
CA ARG A 74 -1.64 -2.93 -2.73
C ARG A 74 -0.25 -2.95 -3.34
N VAL A 75 -0.03 -3.92 -4.25
CA VAL A 75 1.26 -4.18 -4.91
C VAL A 75 1.88 -2.92 -5.51
N LYS A 76 1.07 -2.03 -6.11
CA LYS A 76 1.52 -0.73 -6.65
C LYS A 76 2.23 0.16 -5.60
N ASN A 77 1.86 0.02 -4.33
CA ASN A 77 2.39 0.81 -3.22
C ASN A 77 3.46 0.06 -2.42
N ILE A 78 3.95 -1.11 -2.90
CA ILE A 78 4.92 -1.94 -2.17
C ILE A 78 6.20 -1.19 -1.80
N ALA A 79 6.64 -0.26 -2.67
CA ALA A 79 7.75 0.65 -2.43
C ALA A 79 7.58 1.49 -1.16
N ILE A 80 6.43 2.15 -1.03
CA ILE A 80 6.09 2.96 0.15
C ILE A 80 6.09 2.08 1.39
N TYR A 81 5.47 0.90 1.33
CA TYR A 81 5.43 -0.01 2.46
C TYR A 81 6.82 -0.49 2.88
N ALA A 82 7.74 -0.74 1.93
CA ALA A 82 9.12 -1.08 2.23
C ALA A 82 9.82 0.05 3.01
N GLN A 83 9.62 1.30 2.60
CA GLN A 83 10.18 2.46 3.30
C GLN A 83 9.61 2.62 4.71
N ILE A 84 8.29 2.49 4.88
CA ILE A 84 7.64 2.54 6.21
C ILE A 84 8.19 1.42 7.10
N TYR A 85 8.24 0.19 6.57
CA TYR A 85 8.71 -0.97 7.31
C TYR A 85 10.16 -0.78 7.76
N LYS A 86 11.06 -0.42 6.83
CA LYS A 86 12.48 -0.16 7.11
C LYS A 86 12.64 0.93 8.16
N LYS A 87 11.89 2.03 8.05
CA LYS A 87 11.92 3.11 9.03
C LYS A 87 11.46 2.67 10.41
N LEU A 88 10.38 1.90 10.52
CA LEU A 88 9.89 1.42 11.82
C LEU A 88 10.85 0.41 12.47
N ILE A 89 11.41 -0.54 11.72
CA ILE A 89 12.37 -1.49 12.31
C ILE A 89 13.64 -0.79 12.80
N THR A 90 14.09 0.26 12.10
CA THR A 90 15.21 1.09 12.52
C THR A 90 14.85 1.94 13.74
N ASP A 91 13.76 2.71 13.67
CA ASP A 91 13.36 3.66 14.72
C ASP A 91 13.06 2.95 16.06
N PHE A 92 12.63 1.68 16.01
CA PHE A 92 12.30 0.88 17.19
C PHE A 92 13.28 -0.28 17.47
N SER A 93 14.41 -0.36 16.75
CA SER A 93 15.45 -1.39 16.93
C SER A 93 14.92 -2.84 16.94
N ILE A 94 14.07 -3.19 15.98
CA ILE A 94 13.44 -4.51 15.89
C ILE A 94 13.96 -5.30 14.70
N SER A 95 14.15 -6.60 14.89
CA SER A 95 14.48 -7.54 13.82
C SER A 95 13.29 -8.47 13.57
N VAL A 96 12.46 -8.11 12.59
CA VAL A 96 11.35 -8.94 12.09
C VAL A 96 11.42 -8.92 10.57
N THR A 97 11.29 -10.10 9.98
CA THR A 97 11.24 -10.28 8.53
C THR A 97 9.79 -10.34 8.08
N PRO A 98 9.39 -9.62 7.01
CA PRO A 98 8.04 -9.76 6.45
C PRO A 98 7.88 -11.10 5.73
N SER A 99 6.64 -11.60 5.65
CA SER A 99 6.29 -12.82 4.93
C SER A 99 6.23 -12.59 3.42
N ASN A 100 5.91 -11.37 2.98
CA ASN A 100 5.96 -10.98 1.59
C ASN A 100 7.41 -10.90 1.08
N GLN A 101 7.81 -11.88 0.27
CA GLN A 101 9.16 -11.96 -0.32
C GLN A 101 9.55 -10.74 -1.15
N ARG A 102 8.58 -10.10 -1.83
CA ARG A 102 8.84 -8.87 -2.60
C ARG A 102 9.18 -7.72 -1.66
N LEU A 103 8.46 -7.60 -0.54
CA LEU A 103 8.71 -6.61 0.49
C LEU A 103 10.06 -6.86 1.17
N GLU A 104 10.37 -8.11 1.54
CA GLU A 104 11.66 -8.51 2.11
C GLU A 104 12.82 -8.15 1.18
N THR A 105 12.69 -8.45 -0.12
CA THR A 105 13.72 -8.12 -1.10
C THR A 105 13.95 -6.61 -1.16
N LEU A 106 12.90 -5.78 -1.13
CA LEU A 106 13.04 -4.32 -1.15
C LEU A 106 13.70 -3.77 0.11
N ILE A 107 13.39 -4.33 1.29
CA ILE A 107 13.97 -3.87 2.57
C ILE A 107 15.46 -4.24 2.67
N SER A 108 15.81 -5.45 2.22
CA SER A 108 17.19 -5.96 2.25
C SER A 108 18.11 -5.27 1.24
N THR A 109 17.55 -4.72 0.17
CA THR A 109 18.31 -3.86 -0.75
C THR A 109 18.43 -2.44 -0.17
N ASP A 110 19.61 -1.81 -0.27
CA ASP A 110 19.79 -0.37 0.01
C ASP A 110 19.26 0.51 -1.12
N PHE A 111 18.14 0.10 -1.68
CA PHE A 111 17.47 0.74 -2.79
C PHE A 111 17.00 2.14 -2.41
N LYS A 112 17.31 3.12 -3.27
CA LYS A 112 16.77 4.47 -3.19
C LYS A 112 15.54 4.59 -4.07
N PHE A 113 14.45 5.05 -3.49
CA PHE A 113 13.16 5.25 -4.16
C PHE A 113 13.03 6.61 -4.87
N ASP A 114 14.12 7.37 -4.97
CA ASP A 114 14.13 8.72 -5.55
C ASP A 114 14.26 8.75 -7.08
N GLY A 115 14.42 7.58 -7.72
CA GLY A 115 14.60 7.46 -9.16
C GLY A 115 15.91 8.07 -9.67
N SER A 116 16.88 8.33 -8.78
CA SER A 116 18.16 8.94 -9.14
C SER A 116 19.12 7.96 -9.82
N GLU A 117 18.90 6.65 -9.66
CA GLU A 117 19.78 5.59 -10.17
C GLU A 117 18.99 4.51 -10.93
N PRO A 118 19.58 3.92 -12.00
CA PRO A 118 18.99 2.78 -12.68
C PRO A 118 18.81 1.62 -11.71
N GLN A 119 17.60 1.07 -11.68
CA GLN A 119 17.28 0.04 -10.72
C GLN A 119 17.77 -1.33 -11.22
N PRO A 120 18.30 -2.19 -10.33
CA PRO A 120 18.55 -3.58 -10.70
C PRO A 120 17.28 -4.21 -11.25
N LYS A 121 17.38 -4.99 -12.34
CA LYS A 121 16.23 -5.64 -13.00
C LYS A 121 15.27 -6.34 -12.04
N LYS A 122 15.82 -7.00 -11.01
CA LYS A 122 15.05 -7.69 -9.96
C LYS A 122 14.11 -6.74 -9.21
N ILE A 123 14.53 -5.49 -8.99
CA ILE A 123 13.72 -4.50 -8.29
C ILE A 123 12.70 -3.86 -9.23
N GLU A 124 13.05 -3.61 -10.50
CA GLU A 124 12.08 -3.19 -11.52
C GLU A 124 10.92 -4.19 -11.61
N GLU A 125 11.23 -5.49 -11.66
CA GLU A 125 10.23 -6.57 -11.69
C GLU A 125 9.34 -6.63 -10.44
N ILE A 126 9.86 -6.21 -9.28
CA ILE A 126 9.08 -6.14 -8.04
C ILE A 126 8.13 -4.93 -8.05
N LEU A 127 8.58 -3.81 -8.61
CA LEU A 127 7.81 -2.57 -8.71
C LEU A 127 6.75 -2.64 -9.82
N ASP A 128 6.96 -3.47 -10.83
CA ASP A 128 5.97 -3.74 -11.86
C ASP A 128 4.71 -4.41 -11.29
N VAL A 129 3.55 -3.84 -11.63
CA VAL A 129 2.25 -4.39 -11.20
C VAL A 129 1.96 -5.75 -11.84
N TYR A 130 2.40 -5.94 -13.09
CA TYR A 130 2.22 -7.16 -13.86
C TYR A 130 3.59 -7.77 -14.19
N SER A 131 3.69 -9.11 -14.10
CA SER A 131 4.89 -9.83 -14.57
C SER A 131 5.07 -9.63 -16.08
N LYS A 132 6.33 -9.58 -16.55
CA LYS A 132 6.70 -9.55 -17.98
C LYS A 132 6.21 -10.78 -18.77
N GLU A 133 5.85 -11.85 -18.08
CA GLU A 133 5.25 -13.06 -18.65
C GLU A 133 3.73 -12.91 -18.86
N ASN A 134 3.11 -11.90 -18.22
CA ASN A 134 1.68 -11.65 -18.30
C ASN A 134 1.38 -10.70 -19.47
N PRO A 135 0.44 -11.03 -20.38
CA PRO A 135 0.02 -10.13 -21.46
C PRO A 135 -0.39 -8.72 -21.00
N LEU A 136 -0.91 -8.59 -19.77
CA LEU A 136 -1.28 -7.30 -19.18
C LEU A 136 -0.09 -6.35 -19.01
N TYR A 137 1.14 -6.87 -18.87
CA TYR A 137 2.35 -6.04 -18.85
C TYR A 137 2.51 -5.28 -20.16
N TYR A 138 2.42 -5.97 -21.30
CA TYR A 138 2.56 -5.36 -22.61
C TYR A 138 1.39 -4.42 -22.95
N ILE A 139 0.16 -4.80 -22.57
CA ILE A 139 -1.02 -3.94 -22.73
C ILE A 139 -0.84 -2.62 -21.94
N THR A 140 -0.29 -2.69 -20.73
CA THR A 140 -0.05 -1.51 -19.91
C THR A 140 1.00 -0.59 -20.55
N TRP A 141 2.10 -1.17 -21.06
CA TRP A 141 3.14 -0.40 -21.75
C TRP A 141 2.67 0.22 -23.07
N ASP A 142 1.87 -0.49 -23.86
CA ASP A 142 1.25 0.06 -25.07
C ASP A 142 0.37 1.28 -24.75
N LYS A 143 -0.42 1.21 -23.67
CA LYS A 143 -1.22 2.35 -23.19
C LYS A 143 -0.37 3.52 -22.71
N VAL A 144 0.77 3.24 -22.08
CA VAL A 144 1.74 4.27 -21.67
C VAL A 144 2.32 4.99 -22.88
N ASP A 145 2.69 4.26 -23.93
CA ASP A 145 3.25 4.86 -25.13
C ASP A 145 2.20 5.62 -25.95
N GLU A 146 0.96 5.12 -25.99
CA GLU A 146 -0.19 5.86 -26.54
C GLU A 146 -0.39 7.21 -25.81
N LEU A 147 -0.27 7.22 -24.48
CA LEU A 147 -0.35 8.45 -23.67
C LEU A 147 0.81 9.40 -23.94
N LYS A 148 2.05 8.91 -24.04
CA LYS A 148 3.21 9.75 -24.38
C LYS A 148 3.07 10.39 -25.76
N SER A 149 2.56 9.63 -26.73
CA SER A 149 2.29 10.14 -28.09
C SER A 149 1.28 11.29 -28.08
N LYS A 150 0.22 11.16 -27.27
CA LYS A 150 -0.82 12.20 -27.12
C LYS A 150 -0.38 13.40 -26.28
N PHE A 151 0.52 13.18 -25.30
CA PHE A 151 0.95 14.18 -24.35
C PHE A 151 2.49 14.19 -24.22
N PRO A 152 3.25 14.68 -25.21
CA PRO A 152 4.70 14.55 -25.25
C PRO A 152 5.44 15.27 -24.11
N ASN A 153 4.78 16.23 -23.45
CA ASN A 153 5.34 16.94 -22.29
C ASN A 153 5.02 16.25 -20.94
N ILE A 154 4.29 15.14 -20.95
CA ILE A 154 4.02 14.38 -19.72
C ILE A 154 5.20 13.45 -19.45
N ASP A 155 5.90 13.70 -18.34
CA ASP A 155 6.94 12.77 -17.87
C ASP A 155 6.25 11.57 -17.21
N VAL A 156 5.78 10.62 -18.03
CA VAL A 156 5.06 9.43 -17.54
C VAL A 156 5.92 8.63 -16.57
N ILE A 157 7.21 8.51 -16.84
CA ILE A 157 8.14 7.74 -15.99
C ILE A 157 8.27 8.43 -14.63
N LYS A 158 8.49 9.74 -14.60
CA LYS A 158 8.54 10.49 -13.34
C LYS A 158 7.21 10.53 -12.61
N ASN A 159 6.07 10.51 -13.30
CA ASN A 159 4.76 10.44 -12.65
C ASN A 159 4.37 9.01 -12.21
N MET A 160 4.97 7.98 -12.81
CA MET A 160 4.89 6.59 -12.35
C MET A 160 5.89 6.27 -11.25
N MET A 161 7.02 6.97 -11.19
CA MET A 161 8.08 6.80 -10.19
C MET A 161 8.00 7.82 -9.04
N LYS A 162 7.26 8.93 -9.17
CA LYS A 162 6.80 9.76 -8.04
C LYS A 162 5.68 9.02 -7.30
N ILE A 163 6.05 7.92 -6.65
CA ILE A 163 5.22 7.13 -5.73
C ILE A 163 5.87 7.17 -4.36
#